data_AF-A0AA97CB30-F1
#
_entry.id   AF-A0AA97CB30-F1
#
_cell.length_a   1.000
_cell.length_b   1.000
_cell.length_c   1.000
_cell.angle_alpha   90.00
_cell.angle_beta   90.00
_cell.angle_gamma   90.00
#
_symmetry.space_group_name_H-M   'P 1'
#
loop_
_entity.id
_entity.type
_entity.pdbx_description
1 polymer ?
#
loop_
_entity_poly.entity_id
_entity_poly.type
_entity_poly.pdbx_seq_one_letter_code
_entity_poly.pdbx_strand_id
1 'polypeptide(L)' 'MKAPKSNIKLTPPQDNEPTLDVTGKGAKPDTDIKPIQIKIPVNKHKEMKAYAAEQGISMTEMLLTGYEMYRSKMN' A
#
# COMPACT_ATOMS: atom_id res chain seq x y z
N MET A 1 49.75 -2.59 -41.54
CA MET A 1 49.17 -2.39 -40.20
C MET A 1 47.92 -3.25 -40.09
N LYS A 2 47.85 -4.20 -39.14
CA LYS A 2 46.72 -5.13 -38.97
C LYS A 2 45.75 -4.54 -37.93
N ALA A 3 44.52 -4.22 -38.33
CA ALA A 3 43.48 -3.73 -37.42
C ALA A 3 43.03 -4.84 -36.44
N PRO A 4 42.71 -4.53 -35.17
CA PRO A 4 42.16 -5.52 -34.26
C PRO A 4 40.69 -5.78 -34.60
N LYS A 5 40.37 -7.03 -34.96
CA LYS A 5 38.99 -7.51 -35.12
C LYS A 5 38.42 -7.83 -33.73
N SER A 6 37.78 -6.86 -33.06
CA SER A 6 36.98 -7.16 -31.88
C SER A 6 35.56 -7.54 -32.33
N ASN A 7 35.36 -8.81 -32.69
CA ASN A 7 34.03 -9.38 -32.77
C ASN A 7 33.50 -9.50 -31.33
N ILE A 8 32.85 -8.45 -30.82
CA ILE A 8 32.07 -8.56 -29.58
C ILE A 8 30.88 -9.43 -29.93
N LYS A 9 30.99 -10.73 -29.63
CA LYS A 9 29.85 -11.64 -29.67
C LYS A 9 28.93 -11.20 -28.53
N LEU A 10 27.84 -10.50 -28.85
CA LEU A 10 26.72 -10.36 -27.91
C LEU A 10 26.13 -11.77 -27.74
N THR A 11 26.64 -12.51 -26.78
CA THR A 11 25.96 -13.70 -26.27
C THR A 11 24.64 -13.24 -25.65
N PRO A 12 23.52 -13.92 -25.92
CA PRO A 12 22.28 -13.69 -25.19
C PRO A 12 22.55 -13.74 -23.68
N PRO A 13 21.88 -12.90 -22.88
CA PRO A 13 21.96 -12.97 -21.42
C PRO A 13 21.76 -14.40 -20.96
N GLN A 14 22.61 -14.85 -20.03
CA GLN A 14 22.48 -16.20 -19.48
C GLN A 14 21.20 -16.26 -18.63
N ASP A 15 20.43 -17.35 -18.71
CA ASP A 15 19.20 -17.54 -17.92
C ASP A 15 19.45 -17.49 -16.39
N ASN A 16 20.71 -17.58 -15.98
CA ASN A 16 21.17 -17.55 -14.59
C ASN A 16 21.55 -16.14 -14.09
N GLU A 17 21.48 -15.11 -14.92
CA GLU A 17 21.66 -13.74 -14.46
C GLU A 17 20.37 -13.25 -13.79
N PRO A 18 20.41 -12.79 -12.53
CA PRO A 18 19.24 -12.22 -11.89
C PRO A 18 18.80 -10.97 -12.66
N THR A 19 17.65 -11.07 -13.33
CA THR A 19 17.04 -9.94 -14.02
C THR A 19 16.59 -8.90 -13.00
N LEU A 20 16.72 -7.62 -13.37
CA LEU A 20 16.11 -6.54 -12.61
C LEU A 20 14.60 -6.75 -12.58
N ASP A 21 14.05 -6.93 -11.38
CA ASP A 21 12.63 -7.15 -11.15
C ASP A 21 11.84 -5.87 -11.38
N VAL A 22 11.53 -5.59 -12.64
CA VAL A 22 10.70 -4.46 -13.08
C VAL A 22 9.20 -4.70 -12.84
N THR A 23 8.81 -5.94 -12.52
CA THR A 23 7.49 -6.28 -11.98
C THR A 23 7.51 -6.08 -10.48
N GLY A 24 7.51 -4.81 -10.07
CA GLY A 24 7.75 -4.40 -8.68
C GLY A 24 7.14 -5.35 -7.64
N LYS A 25 7.99 -6.15 -6.98
CA LYS A 25 7.68 -6.94 -5.78
C LYS A 25 7.15 -6.13 -4.59
N GLY A 26 6.95 -4.81 -4.76
CA GLY A 26 6.25 -3.91 -3.84
C GLY A 26 4.84 -3.52 -4.29
N ALA A 27 4.34 -4.03 -5.42
CA ALA A 27 2.96 -3.85 -5.84
C ALA A 27 2.06 -4.70 -4.93
N LYS A 28 1.66 -4.07 -3.82
CA LYS A 28 0.63 -4.57 -2.92
C LYS A 28 -0.62 -4.93 -3.73
N PRO A 29 -1.24 -6.11 -3.52
CA PRO A 29 -2.45 -6.48 -4.22
C PRO A 29 -3.52 -5.39 -4.04
N ASP A 30 -4.40 -5.19 -5.03
CA ASP A 30 -5.48 -4.17 -4.93
C ASP A 30 -6.46 -4.44 -3.78
N THR A 31 -6.39 -5.63 -3.17
CA THR A 31 -7.09 -6.01 -1.96
C THR A 31 -6.45 -5.48 -0.67
N ASP A 32 -5.23 -4.92 -0.73
CA ASP A 32 -4.57 -4.37 0.44
C ASP A 32 -5.26 -3.09 0.91
N ILE A 33 -5.51 -3.05 2.22
CA ILE A 33 -6.13 -1.91 2.89
C ILE A 33 -5.19 -0.70 2.77
N LYS A 34 -5.62 0.30 2.01
CA LYS A 34 -4.89 1.56 1.85
C LYS A 34 -5.18 2.46 3.05
N PRO A 35 -4.15 3.02 3.71
CA PRO A 35 -4.37 3.97 4.80
C PRO A 35 -5.01 5.24 4.25
N ILE A 36 -6.14 5.64 4.84
CA ILE A 36 -6.88 6.86 4.45
C ILE A 36 -6.59 7.96 5.48
N GLN A 37 -6.33 9.17 5.00
CA GLN A 37 -6.23 10.35 5.85
C GLN A 37 -7.56 11.10 5.83
N ILE A 38 -8.19 11.24 7.01
CA ILE A 38 -9.46 11.95 7.16
C ILE A 38 -9.20 13.25 7.91
N LYS A 39 -9.65 14.38 7.34
CA LYS A 39 -9.60 15.68 8.01
C LYS A 39 -10.81 15.84 8.91
N ILE A 40 -10.56 15.99 10.21
CA ILE A 40 -11.60 16.11 11.23
C ILE A 40 -11.30 17.34 12.11
N PRO A 41 -12.31 18.14 12.52
CA PRO A 41 -12.11 19.20 13.49
C PRO A 41 -11.49 18.68 14.80
N VAL A 42 -10.61 19.47 15.41
CA VAL A 42 -9.87 19.06 16.62
C VAL A 42 -10.79 18.65 17.76
N ASN A 43 -11.89 19.36 17.97
CA ASN A 43 -12.85 19.06 19.03
C ASN A 43 -13.48 17.66 18.85
N LYS A 44 -13.86 17.33 17.61
CA LYS A 44 -14.42 16.02 17.26
C LYS A 44 -13.39 14.90 17.35
N HIS A 45 -12.15 15.14 16.95
CA HIS A 45 -11.08 14.16 17.13
C HIS A 45 -10.80 13.85 18.62
N LYS A 46 -10.90 14.85 19.51
CA LYS A 46 -10.79 14.63 20.97
C LYS A 46 -11.93 13.78 21.51
N GLU A 47 -13.17 14.09 21.15
CA GLU A 47 -14.36 13.31 21.53
C GLU A 47 -14.23 11.85 21.07
N MET A 48 -13.87 11.64 19.80
CA MET A 48 -13.66 10.31 19.25
C MET A 48 -12.54 9.57 19.98
N LYS A 49 -11.44 10.25 20.32
CA LYS A 49 -10.34 9.61 21.05
C LYS A 49 -10.75 9.18 22.45
N ALA A 50 -11.52 10.01 23.14
CA ALA A 50 -12.06 9.66 24.45
C ALA A 50 -12.99 8.44 24.35
N TYR A 51 -13.93 8.44 23.40
CA TYR A 51 -14.86 7.34 23.20
C TYR A 51 -14.16 6.02 22.82
N ALA A 52 -13.17 6.05 21.94
CA ALA A 52 -12.36 4.86 21.62
C ALA A 52 -11.66 4.31 22.87
N ALA A 53 -11.08 5.18 23.68
CA ALA A 53 -10.39 4.79 24.91
C ALA A 53 -11.35 4.20 25.95
N GLU A 54 -12.55 4.75 26.11
CA GLU A 54 -13.60 4.24 27.01
C GLU A 54 -14.07 2.84 26.61
N GLN A 55 -14.21 2.59 25.31
CA GLN A 55 -14.65 1.30 24.78
C GLN A 55 -13.50 0.29 24.62
N GLY A 56 -12.25 0.72 24.83
CA GLY A 56 -11.07 -0.13 24.63
C GLY A 56 -10.83 -0.56 23.18
N ILE A 57 -11.40 0.16 22.21
CA ILE A 57 -11.30 -0.16 20.77
C ILE A 57 -10.35 0.81 20.06
N SER A 58 -9.83 0.40 18.91
CA SER A 58 -9.06 1.31 18.07
C SER A 58 -9.96 2.35 17.39
N MET A 59 -9.38 3.51 17.08
CA MET A 59 -10.08 4.56 16.31
C MET A 59 -10.55 4.04 14.94
N THR A 60 -9.78 3.15 14.33
CA THR A 60 -10.10 2.54 13.03
C THR A 60 -11.33 1.65 13.13
N GLU A 61 -11.42 0.81 14.17
CA GLU A 61 -12.60 -0.04 14.40
C GLU A 61 -13.84 0.79 14.67
N MET A 62 -13.74 1.86 15.48
CA MET A 62 -14.85 2.78 15.70
C MET A 62 -15.39 3.36 14.39
N LEU A 63 -14.48 3.81 13.52
CA LEU A 63 -14.84 4.38 12.22
C LEU A 63 -15.48 3.33 11.29
N LEU A 64 -14.97 2.10 11.31
CA LEU A 64 -15.50 1.00 10.50
C LEU A 64 -16.93 0.65 10.94
N THR A 65 -17.17 0.47 12.24
CA THR A 65 -18.50 0.20 12.80
C THR A 65 -19.47 1.34 12.47
N GLY A 66 -19.03 2.60 12.59
CA GLY A 66 -19.85 3.75 12.20
C GLY A 66 -20.23 3.73 10.72
N TYR A 67 -19.30 3.32 9.85
CA TYR A 67 -19.55 3.20 8.41
C TYR A 67 -20.52 2.05 8.09
N GLU A 68 -20.36 0.89 8.72
CA GLU A 68 -21.28 -0.25 8.55
C GLU A 68 -22.71 0.13 8.95
N MET A 69 -22.88 0.77 10.12
CA MET A 69 -24.18 1.26 10.57
C MET A 69 -24.80 2.27 9.61
N TYR A 70 -23.98 3.17 9.04
CA TYR A 70 -24.45 4.13 8.05
C TYR A 70 -24.89 3.44 6.75
N ARG A 71 -24.10 2.49 6.25
CA ARG A 71 -24.44 1.68 5.07
C ARG A 71 -25.71 0.86 5.27
N SER A 72 -25.89 0.24 6.43
CA SER A 72 -27.10 -0.53 6.76
C SER A 72 -28.35 0.32 6.87
N LYS A 73 -28.25 1.62 7.16
CA LYS A 73 -29.39 2.55 7.17
C LYS A 73 -29.74 3.15 5.80
N MET A 74 -28.80 3.14 4.87
CA MET A 74 -28.99 3.62 3.50
C MET A 74 -29.50 2.53 2.53
N ASN A 75 -29.57 1.29 3.00
CA ASN A 75 -30.08 0.13 2.30
C ASN A 75 -31.50 -0.20 2.77
#